data_AF-A0A354Z8X8-F1
#
_entry.id   AF-A0A354Z8X8-F1
#
_cell.length_a   1.000
_cell.length_b   1.000
_cell.length_c   1.000
_cell.angle_alpha   90.00
_cell.angle_beta   90.00
_cell.angle_gamma   90.00
#
_symmetry.space_group_name_H-M   'P 1'
#
loop_
_entity.id
_entity.type
_entity.pdbx_description
1 polymer ?
#
loop_
_entity_poly.entity_id
_entity_poly.type
_entity_poly.pdbx_seq_one_letter_code
_entity_poly.pdbx_strand_id
1 'polypeptide(L)'
;MAAFPETRRTALRFADAAWCGSNLFLFRTRAGLGAANFWREVEASRKRPWKIARHLGLGLLLRYLSHRLSLTEALAAISERAGCRVGHVVLSDPRAAVDVDSIDDQNLA
;
A
#
# COMPACT_ATOMS: atom_id res chain seq x y z
N MET A 1 11.31 -4.35 13.31
CA MET A 1 12.16 -5.01 12.30
C MET A 1 13.05 -6.08 12.96
N ALA A 2 12.49 -6.94 13.83
CA ALA A 2 13.27 -7.85 14.68
C ALA A 2 12.79 -9.32 14.68
N ALA A 3 11.74 -9.66 13.91
CA ALA A 3 11.16 -11.01 13.91
C ALA A 3 11.56 -11.86 12.68
N PHE A 4 11.97 -11.23 11.56
CA PHE A 4 12.29 -11.93 10.30
C PHE A 4 13.44 -11.21 9.57
N PRO A 5 14.71 -11.46 9.96
CA PRO A 5 15.86 -10.76 9.38
C PRO A 5 16.15 -11.12 7.91
N GLU A 6 15.74 -12.32 7.47
CA GLU A 6 16.03 -12.86 6.14
C GLU A 6 14.99 -12.45 5.05
N THR A 7 13.80 -11.99 5.45
CA THR A 7 12.76 -11.63 4.47
C THR A 7 13.02 -10.23 3.90
N ARG A 8 13.60 -10.15 2.70
CA ARG A 8 13.74 -8.88 1.94
C ARG A 8 12.37 -8.35 1.51
N ARG A 9 11.72 -7.59 2.39
CA ARG A 9 10.47 -6.88 2.07
C ARG A 9 10.76 -5.59 1.32
N THR A 10 10.01 -5.35 0.25
CA THR A 10 9.98 -4.04 -0.41
C THR A 10 9.19 -3.05 0.44
N ALA A 11 9.91 -2.27 1.26
CA ALA A 11 9.30 -1.18 2.01
C ALA A 11 9.05 0.03 1.11
N LEU A 12 7.84 0.60 1.20
CA LEU A 12 7.51 1.88 0.58
C LEU A 12 8.05 3.00 1.48
N ARG A 13 8.86 3.89 0.90
CA ARG A 13 9.55 4.95 1.66
C ARG A 13 8.79 6.26 1.51
N PHE A 14 8.02 6.61 2.54
CA PHE A 14 7.35 7.90 2.63
C PHE A 14 8.20 8.90 3.42
N ALA A 15 7.76 10.17 3.44
CA ALA A 15 8.45 11.25 4.15
C ALA A 15 8.45 11.04 5.68
N ASP A 16 7.40 10.41 6.20
CA ASP A 16 7.17 10.18 7.62
C ASP A 16 7.79 8.87 8.13
N ALA A 17 7.72 7.80 7.33
CA ALA A 17 8.34 6.51 7.67
C ALA A 17 8.43 5.58 6.46
N ALA A 18 9.18 4.48 6.63
CA ALA A 18 9.12 3.34 5.74
C ALA A 18 8.02 2.38 6.21
N TRP A 19 7.12 2.02 5.29
CA TRP A 19 5.97 1.17 5.58
C TRP A 19 6.01 -0.10 4.73
N CYS A 20 5.63 -1.23 5.32
CA CYS A 20 5.35 -2.47 4.61
C CYS A 20 3.83 -2.68 4.56
N GLY A 21 3.32 -3.11 3.40
CA GLY A 21 1.93 -3.51 3.28
C GLY A 21 1.63 -4.82 4.01
N SER A 22 0.38 -4.99 4.43
CA SER A 22 -0.18 -6.27 4.90
C SER A 22 -1.32 -6.70 3.97
N ASN A 23 -1.61 -7.99 3.90
CA ASN A 23 -2.74 -8.53 3.12
C ASN A 23 -4.11 -8.38 3.79
N LEU A 24 -4.20 -7.53 4.82
CA LEU A 24 -5.44 -7.26 5.55
C LEU A 24 -6.12 -6.00 5.02
N PHE A 25 -7.38 -6.15 4.60
CA PHE A 25 -8.21 -5.07 4.12
C PHE A 25 -9.59 -5.14 4.79
N LEU A 26 -10.14 -3.99 5.19
CA LEU A 26 -11.44 -3.89 5.82
C LEU A 26 -12.34 -2.92 5.06
N PHE A 27 -13.47 -3.42 4.57
CA PHE A 27 -14.50 -2.62 3.92
C PHE A 27 -15.70 -2.47 4.87
N ARG A 28 -15.77 -1.34 5.58
CA ARG A 28 -16.83 -1.10 6.58
C ARG A 28 -18.17 -0.70 5.99
N THR A 29 -18.19 -0.16 4.78
CA THR A 29 -19.39 0.42 4.16
C THR A 29 -19.45 0.07 2.67
N ARG A 30 -20.64 0.19 2.06
CA ARG A 30 -20.80 0.03 0.61
C ARG A 30 -19.95 1.01 -0.20
N ALA A 31 -19.75 2.24 0.30
CA ALA A 31 -18.87 3.22 -0.34
C ALA A 31 -17.41 2.73 -0.42
N GLY A 32 -16.97 1.89 0.53
CA GLY A 32 -15.65 1.27 0.52
C GLY A 32 -15.37 0.42 -0.74
N LEU A 33 -16.40 -0.06 -1.43
CA LEU A 33 -16.23 -0.75 -2.72
C LEU A 33 -15.57 0.14 -3.78
N GLY A 34 -15.66 1.47 -3.65
CA GLY A 34 -14.92 2.42 -4.50
C GLY A 34 -13.41 2.22 -4.43
N ALA A 35 -12.86 1.91 -3.24
CA ALA A 35 -11.44 1.59 -3.08
C ALA A 35 -11.06 0.28 -3.78
N ALA A 36 -11.92 -0.75 -3.73
CA ALA A 36 -11.68 -2.00 -4.43
C ALA A 36 -11.70 -1.82 -5.96
N ASN A 37 -12.64 -1.02 -6.49
CA ASN A 37 -12.70 -0.70 -7.91
C ASN A 37 -11.48 0.10 -8.36
N PHE A 38 -11.09 1.13 -7.60
CA PHE A 38 -9.87 1.89 -7.85
C PHE A 38 -8.63 0.99 -7.84
N TRP A 39 -8.54 0.09 -6.87
CA TRP A 39 -7.43 -0.88 -6.80
C TRP A 39 -7.36 -1.77 -8.03
N ARG A 40 -8.50 -2.27 -8.54
CA ARG A 40 -8.54 -3.07 -9.78
C ARG A 40 -8.01 -2.31 -11.00
N GLU A 41 -8.29 -1.02 -11.12
CA GLU A 41 -7.77 -0.19 -12.20
C GLU A 41 -6.24 0.00 -12.11
N VAL A 42 -5.75 0.23 -10.89
CA VAL A 42 -4.31 0.35 -10.59
C VAL A 42 -3.60 -0.98 -10.87
N GLU A 43 -4.15 -2.10 -10.41
CA GLU A 43 -3.59 -3.44 -10.58
C GLU A 43 -3.52 -3.84 -12.06
N ALA A 44 -4.56 -3.56 -12.84
CA ALA A 44 -4.55 -3.76 -14.30
C ALA A 44 -3.41 -2.99 -14.98
N SER A 45 -2.97 -1.89 -14.37
CA SER A 45 -1.89 -1.03 -14.85
C SER A 45 -0.55 -1.28 -14.14
N ARG A 46 -0.41 -2.33 -13.31
CA ARG A 46 0.79 -2.57 -12.47
C ARG A 46 2.11 -2.61 -13.24
N LYS A 47 2.09 -3.10 -14.49
CA LYS A 47 3.27 -3.17 -15.38
C LYS A 47 3.60 -1.84 -16.07
N ARG A 48 2.79 -0.80 -15.86
CA ARG A 48 2.88 0.50 -16.55
C ARG A 48 2.77 1.63 -15.52
N PRO A 49 3.83 1.93 -14.75
CA PRO A 49 3.79 2.89 -13.65
C PRO A 49 3.36 4.30 -14.08
N TRP A 50 3.64 4.72 -15.31
CA TRP A 50 3.16 6.00 -15.85
C TRP A 50 1.62 6.09 -15.96
N LYS A 51 0.92 4.97 -16.16
CA LYS A 51 -0.55 4.95 -16.14
C LYS A 51 -1.07 5.19 -14.73
N ILE A 52 -0.49 4.50 -13.74
CA ILE A 52 -0.82 4.69 -12.32
C ILE A 52 -0.57 6.15 -11.92
N ALA A 53 0.56 6.72 -12.34
CA ALA A 53 0.88 8.13 -12.13
C ALA A 53 -0.12 9.09 -12.78
N ARG A 54 -0.70 8.74 -13.93
CA ARG A 54 -1.77 9.52 -14.56
C ARG A 54 -3.08 9.46 -13.77
N HIS A 55 -3.40 8.32 -13.16
CA HIS A 55 -4.59 8.15 -12.32
C HIS A 55 -4.45 8.87 -10.97
N LEU A 56 -3.28 8.78 -10.33
CA LEU A 56 -3.00 9.39 -9.02
C LEU A 56 -2.59 10.87 -9.13
N GLY A 57 -2.00 11.27 -10.26
CA GLY A 57 -1.44 12.60 -10.50
C GLY A 57 0.10 12.59 -10.48
N LEU A 58 0.70 13.23 -11.48
CA LEU A 58 2.16 13.35 -11.60
C LEU A 58 2.80 14.07 -10.39
N GLY A 59 2.09 15.04 -9.81
CA GLY A 59 2.55 15.73 -8.60
C GLY A 59 2.72 14.79 -7.41
N LEU A 60 1.80 13.84 -7.22
CA LEU A 60 1.89 12.84 -6.13
C LEU A 60 3.10 11.92 -6.34
N LEU A 61 3.31 11.47 -7.58
CA LEU A 61 4.49 10.66 -7.93
C LEU A 61 5.80 11.41 -7.67
N LEU A 62 5.91 12.67 -8.13
CA LEU A 62 7.10 13.48 -7.90
C LEU A 62 7.36 13.71 -6.42
N ARG A 63 6.31 13.94 -5.62
CA ARG A 63 6.42 14.06 -4.16
C ARG A 63 6.87 12.75 -3.52
N TYR A 64 6.38 11.60 -3.98
CA TYR A 64 6.85 10.30 -3.50
C TYR A 64 8.32 10.06 -3.83
N LEU A 65 8.72 10.28 -5.10
CA LEU A 65 10.10 10.12 -5.54
C LEU A 65 11.08 11.08 -4.88
N SER A 66 10.62 12.28 -4.51
CA SER A 66 11.41 13.25 -3.75
C SER A 66 11.37 13.03 -2.23
N HIS A 67 10.76 11.94 -1.74
CA HIS A 67 10.58 11.65 -0.32
C HIS A 67 9.84 12.76 0.46
N ARG A 68 8.94 13.49 -0.21
CA ARG A 68 8.12 14.59 0.35
C ARG A 68 6.63 14.26 0.43
N LEU A 69 6.28 12.98 0.28
CA LEU A 69 4.91 12.50 0.41
C LEU A 69 4.80 11.67 1.67
N SER A 70 3.93 12.08 2.60
CA SER A 70 3.58 11.25 3.75
C SER A 70 2.55 10.18 3.38
N LEU A 71 2.48 9.10 4.17
CA LEU A 71 1.47 8.05 3.98
C LEU A 71 0.05 8.63 4.04
N THR A 72 -0.21 9.54 4.98
CA THR A 72 -1.52 10.18 5.16
C THR A 72 -1.93 10.98 3.92
N GLU A 73 -1.03 11.73 3.32
CA GLU A 73 -1.31 12.48 2.08
C GLU A 73 -1.54 11.56 0.89
N ALA A 74 -0.79 10.46 0.80
CA ALA A 74 -1.02 9.46 -0.24
C ALA A 74 -2.41 8.82 -0.13
N LEU A 75 -2.84 8.47 1.09
CA LEU A 75 -4.16 7.91 1.36
C LEU A 75 -5.30 8.92 1.13
N ALA A 76 -5.06 10.20 1.42
CA ALA A 76 -6.02 11.27 1.12
C ALA A 76 -6.23 11.40 -0.40
N ALA A 77 -5.15 11.41 -1.19
CA ALA A 77 -5.25 11.45 -2.64
C ALA A 77 -5.98 10.22 -3.21
N ILE A 78 -5.73 9.02 -2.66
CA ILE A 78 -6.46 7.81 -3.02
C ILE A 78 -7.94 7.93 -2.64
N SER A 79 -8.25 8.48 -1.46
CA SER A 79 -9.62 8.65 -0.99
C SER A 79 -10.45 9.53 -1.92
N GLU A 80 -9.88 10.65 -2.38
CA GLU A 80 -10.52 11.53 -3.35
C GLU A 80 -10.83 10.82 -4.67
N ARG A 81 -9.90 10.00 -5.17
CA ARG A 81 -10.04 9.26 -6.44
C ARG A 81 -11.00 8.07 -6.33
N ALA A 82 -10.97 7.37 -5.20
CA ALA A 82 -11.80 6.21 -4.93
C ALA A 82 -13.23 6.59 -4.49
N GLY A 83 -13.51 7.88 -4.22
CA GLY A 83 -14.81 8.35 -3.75
C GLY A 83 -15.20 7.81 -2.38
N CYS A 84 -14.22 7.40 -1.57
CA CYS A 84 -14.45 6.85 -0.23
C CYS A 84 -13.27 7.17 0.70
N ARG A 85 -13.50 7.10 2.01
CA ARG A 85 -12.43 7.32 2.99
C ARG A 85 -11.55 6.08 3.10
N VAL A 86 -10.29 6.23 2.71
CA VAL A 86 -9.24 5.22 2.87
C VAL A 86 -8.31 5.65 4.01
N GLY A 87 -7.92 4.69 4.84
CA GLY A 87 -6.99 4.91 5.95
C GLY A 87 -6.07 3.71 6.12
N HIS A 88 -5.11 3.82 7.03
CA HIS A 88 -4.24 2.72 7.42
C HIS A 88 -4.48 2.39 8.90
N VAL A 89 -4.18 1.14 9.26
CA VAL A 89 -4.08 0.69 10.65
C VAL A 89 -2.66 0.20 10.84
N VAL A 90 -1.95 0.78 11.81
CA VAL A 90 -0.60 0.33 12.14
C VAL A 90 -0.72 -0.97 12.92
N LEU A 91 -0.17 -2.05 12.36
CA LEU A 91 -0.06 -3.34 13.03
C LEU A 91 1.30 -3.43 13.72
N SER A 92 1.31 -3.65 15.02
CA SER A 92 2.53 -3.86 15.82
C SER A 92 3.11 -5.26 15.64
N ASP A 93 2.30 -6.23 15.20
CA ASP A 93 2.74 -7.59 14.91
C ASP A 93 3.24 -7.70 13.45
N PRO A 94 4.55 -7.91 13.24
CA PRO A 94 5.12 -8.01 11.89
C PRO A 94 4.66 -9.27 11.15
N ARG A 95 4.13 -10.29 11.84
CA ARG A 95 3.59 -11.51 11.20
C ARG A 95 2.39 -11.21 10.33
N ALA A 96 1.61 -10.18 10.65
CA ALA A 96 0.44 -9.79 9.86
C ALA A 96 0.79 -9.27 8.46
N ALA A 97 2.05 -8.87 8.24
CA ALA A 97 2.52 -8.55 6.92
C ALA A 97 2.96 -9.82 6.16
N VAL A 98 3.29 -10.94 6.80
CA VAL A 98 3.88 -12.15 6.19
C VAL A 98 2.81 -12.88 5.40
N ASP A 99 2.99 -12.90 4.08
CA ASP A 99 2.33 -13.85 3.19
C ASP A 99 3.25 -15.05 3.04
N VAL A 100 2.68 -16.24 2.91
CA VAL A 100 3.43 -17.46 2.63
C VAL A 100 3.49 -17.60 1.11
N ASP A 101 4.55 -17.06 0.50
CA ASP A 101 4.73 -17.02 -0.95
C ASP A 101 5.60 -18.20 -1.47
N SER A 102 6.27 -18.94 -0.57
CA SER A 102 7.13 -20.09 -0.86
C SER A 102 6.98 -21.23 0.17
N ILE A 103 7.43 -22.44 -0.17
CA ILE A 103 7.52 -23.59 0.76
C ILE A 103 8.42 -23.25 1.97
N ASP A 104 9.43 -22.40 1.78
CA ASP A 104 10.28 -21.92 2.87
C ASP A 104 9.53 -21.02 3.87
N ASP A 105 8.51 -20.28 3.41
CA ASP A 105 7.68 -19.44 4.30
C ASP A 105 6.75 -20.29 5.18
N GLN A 106 6.38 -21.50 4.74
CA GLN A 106 5.57 -22.43 5.52
C GLN A 106 6.32 -22.97 6.75
N ASN A 107 7.65 -23.06 6.67
CA ASN A 107 8.49 -23.61 7.74
C ASN A 107 8.81 -22.60 8.85
N LEU A 108 8.41 -21.33 8.71
CA LEU A 108 8.58 -20.27 9.72
C LEU A 108 7.38 -20.08 10.67
N ALA A 109 6.31 -20.88 10.51
CA ALA A 109 5.08 -20.81 11.32
C ALA A 109 5.20 -21.54 12.67
#